data_AF-A0A1C7MZD2-F1
#
_entry.id   AF-A0A1C7MZD2-F1
#
_cell.length_a   1.000
_cell.length_b   1.000
_cell.length_c   1.000
_cell.angle_alpha   90.00
_cell.angle_beta   90.00
_cell.angle_gamma   90.00
#
_symmetry.space_group_name_H-M   'P 1'
#
loop_
_entity.id
_entity.type
_entity.pdbx_description
1 polymer ?
#
loop_
_entity_poly.entity_id
_entity_poly.type
_entity_poly.pdbx_seq_one_letter_code
_entity_poly.pdbx_strand_id
1 'polypeptide(L)'
;MEPAQIQATLDPHTYQELEALKGKLWSLQETFSTHLTYLKEPKYPFTWPDLLNKFNMLTAKFATLSEDFHSYTTTGSNATLPKLMVHPYIPTTTEQETNILSVLLRTKLIPDIERLEAETQAAIAQEMKTESVHEQRLDDEQLIRNQLDQWNQLLERHDRLAIDATQFVTELASDHRPNFLLRYEHQLDEDEEEESKEAEWQKLGFPTEDIWKRWKLESMMNFYSSGKNELVGSDVKKLATNSNPKK
;
A
#
# COMPACT_ATOMS: atom_id res chain seq x y z
N MET A 1 48.09 -29.82 24.17
CA MET A 1 47.41 -29.84 22.87
C MET A 1 46.37 -28.75 22.92
N GLU A 2 46.73 -27.55 22.49
CA GLU A 2 45.76 -26.46 22.33
C GLU A 2 44.85 -26.82 21.14
N PRO A 3 43.52 -26.70 21.27
CA PRO A 3 42.65 -26.82 20.12
C PRO A 3 42.97 -25.66 19.18
N ALA A 4 43.40 -25.99 17.96
CA ALA A 4 43.57 -25.03 16.89
C ALA A 4 42.27 -24.23 16.76
N GLN A 5 42.31 -22.96 17.17
CA GLN A 5 41.24 -22.01 16.94
C GLN A 5 41.14 -21.80 15.43
N ILE A 6 40.26 -22.55 14.79
CA ILE A 6 39.81 -22.25 13.44
C ILE A 6 38.99 -20.97 13.59
N GLN A 7 39.66 -19.83 13.45
CA GLN A 7 38.98 -18.56 13.23
C GLN A 7 38.32 -18.69 11.85
N ALA A 8 37.06 -19.13 11.83
CA ALA A 8 36.26 -19.13 10.62
C ALA A 8 36.05 -17.67 10.21
N THR A 9 36.93 -17.15 9.37
CA THR A 9 36.78 -15.81 8.80
C THR A 9 35.61 -15.88 7.84
N LEU A 10 34.52 -15.16 8.16
CA LEU A 10 33.42 -15.00 7.22
C LEU A 10 33.96 -14.39 5.92
N ASP A 11 33.41 -14.87 4.81
CA ASP A 11 33.69 -14.31 3.50
C ASP A 11 33.31 -12.81 3.48
N PRO A 12 34.19 -11.91 2.97
CA PRO A 12 33.95 -10.47 2.99
C PRO A 12 32.64 -10.03 2.33
N HIS A 13 32.19 -10.74 1.29
CA HIS A 13 30.94 -10.44 0.61
C HIS A 13 29.74 -10.75 1.51
N THR A 14 29.75 -11.93 2.14
CA THR A 14 28.74 -12.32 3.14
C THR A 14 28.63 -11.32 4.29
N TYR A 15 29.76 -10.82 4.79
CA TYR A 15 29.77 -9.81 5.85
C TYR A 15 29.11 -8.49 5.40
N GLN A 16 29.39 -8.05 4.17
CA GLN A 16 28.78 -6.84 3.61
C GLN A 16 27.26 -6.99 3.46
N GLU A 17 26.79 -8.15 2.99
CA GLU A 17 25.36 -8.45 2.88
C GLU A 17 24.66 -8.43 4.24
N LEU A 18 25.28 -9.04 5.26
CA LEU A 18 24.75 -9.02 6.63
C LEU A 18 24.73 -7.61 7.24
N GLU A 19 25.75 -6.79 7.03
CA GLU A 19 25.76 -5.39 7.48
C GLU A 19 24.71 -4.54 6.74
N ALA A 20 24.50 -4.78 5.44
CA ALA A 20 23.43 -4.12 4.68
C ALA A 20 22.04 -4.48 5.22
N LEU A 21 21.78 -5.77 5.43
CA LEU A 21 20.51 -6.25 6.02
C LEU A 21 20.31 -5.68 7.43
N LYS A 22 21.36 -5.67 8.26
CA LYS A 22 21.32 -5.09 9.60
C LYS A 22 20.97 -3.61 9.55
N GLY A 23 21.59 -2.82 8.67
CA GLY A 23 21.27 -1.40 8.50
C GLY A 23 19.80 -1.17 8.12
N LYS A 24 19.27 -1.97 7.18
CA LYS A 24 17.85 -1.93 6.78
C LYS A 24 16.92 -2.33 7.92
N LEU A 25 17.25 -3.38 8.67
CA LEU A 25 16.46 -3.86 9.81
C LEU A 25 16.41 -2.84 10.94
N TRP A 26 17.53 -2.18 11.23
CA TRP A 26 17.58 -1.06 12.19
C TRP A 26 16.68 0.10 11.75
N SER A 27 16.75 0.50 10.48
CA SER A 27 15.90 1.56 9.95
C SER A 27 14.41 1.20 10.01
N LEU A 28 14.06 -0.07 9.78
CA LEU A 28 12.70 -0.57 9.90
C LEU A 28 12.23 -0.54 11.37
N GLN A 29 13.07 -1.02 12.30
CA GLN A 29 12.79 -1.00 13.74
C GLN A 29 12.57 0.42 14.27
N GLU A 30 13.39 1.39 13.86
CA GLU A 30 13.23 2.79 14.22
C GLU A 30 11.88 3.32 13.74
N THR A 31 11.53 3.04 12.47
CA THR A 31 10.25 3.45 11.87
C THR A 31 9.06 2.84 12.61
N PHE A 32 9.13 1.55 12.94
CA PHE A 32 8.13 0.87 13.77
C PHE A 32 8.01 1.52 15.15
N SER A 33 9.12 1.85 15.78
CA SER A 33 9.13 2.46 17.12
C SER A 33 8.48 3.84 17.09
N THR A 34 8.81 4.68 16.10
CA THR A 34 8.18 5.98 15.90
C THR A 34 6.68 5.84 15.63
N HIS A 35 6.28 4.88 14.80
CA HIS A 35 4.87 4.63 14.49
C HIS A 35 4.11 4.15 15.74
N LEU A 36 4.68 3.23 16.51
CA LEU A 36 4.07 2.76 17.75
C LEU A 36 3.89 3.89 18.76
N THR A 37 4.88 4.77 18.91
CA THR A 37 4.77 5.97 19.75
C THR A 37 3.65 6.89 19.27
N TYR A 38 3.53 7.10 17.95
CA TYR A 38 2.44 7.88 17.36
C TYR A 38 1.06 7.28 17.64
N LEU A 39 0.93 5.95 17.59
CA LEU A 39 -0.34 5.27 17.89
C LEU A 39 -0.67 5.26 19.38
N LYS A 40 0.33 5.22 20.25
CA LYS A 40 0.14 5.30 21.71
C LYS A 40 -0.25 6.70 22.16
N GLU A 41 0.30 7.73 21.51
CA GLU A 41 0.07 9.15 21.83
C GLU A 41 -0.38 9.90 20.57
N PRO A 42 -1.60 9.65 20.07
CA PRO A 42 -2.06 10.29 18.85
C PRO A 42 -2.21 11.79 19.08
N LYS A 43 -1.46 12.60 18.32
CA LYS A 43 -1.66 14.05 18.29
C LYS A 43 -3.01 14.34 17.65
N TYR A 44 -3.89 15.02 18.37
CA TYR A 44 -5.18 15.41 17.85
C TYR A 44 -5.06 16.67 16.98
N PRO A 45 -5.74 16.75 15.81
CA PRO A 45 -6.61 15.73 15.24
C PRO A 45 -5.82 14.57 14.60
N PHE A 46 -6.25 13.35 14.89
CA PHE A 46 -5.78 12.16 14.18
C PHE A 46 -6.33 12.20 12.76
N THR A 47 -5.45 12.12 11.76
CA THR A 47 -5.87 12.19 10.35
C THR A 47 -5.47 10.91 9.63
N TRP A 48 -6.44 10.32 8.91
CA TRP A 48 -6.22 9.10 8.11
C TRP A 48 -5.06 9.23 7.11
N PRO A 49 -4.88 10.36 6.39
CA PRO A 49 -3.74 10.53 5.49
C PRO A 49 -2.37 10.43 6.19
N ASP A 50 -2.24 10.97 7.41
CA ASP A 50 -0.99 10.88 8.17
C ASP A 50 -0.70 9.44 8.60
N LEU A 51 -1.73 8.70 9.04
CA LEU A 51 -1.61 7.28 9.34
C LEU A 51 -1.20 6.46 8.10
N LEU A 52 -1.89 6.68 6.98
CA LEU A 52 -1.60 6.00 5.72
C LEU A 52 -0.17 6.27 5.26
N ASN A 53 0.31 7.51 5.38
CA ASN A 53 1.68 7.86 5.02
C ASN A 53 2.70 7.09 5.89
N LYS A 54 2.44 6.95 7.19
CA LYS A 54 3.31 6.16 8.09
C LYS A 54 3.29 4.67 7.74
N PHE A 55 2.13 4.12 7.37
CA PHE A 55 2.05 2.75 6.86
C PHE A 55 2.78 2.58 5.53
N ASN A 56 2.62 3.50 4.58
CA ASN A 56 3.32 3.44 3.29
C ASN A 56 4.85 3.49 3.47
N MET A 57 5.35 4.34 4.38
CA MET A 57 6.77 4.35 4.74
C MET A 57 7.24 3.00 5.30
N LEU A 58 6.43 2.38 6.15
CA LEU A 58 6.73 1.08 6.73
C LEU A 58 6.76 -0.02 5.66
N THR A 59 5.74 -0.06 4.80
CA THR A 59 5.62 -1.01 3.69
C THR A 59 6.78 -0.86 2.72
N ALA A 60 7.17 0.37 2.36
CA ALA A 60 8.31 0.60 1.49
C ALA A 60 9.61 0.06 2.08
N LYS A 61 9.88 0.34 3.36
CA LYS A 61 11.08 -0.18 4.04
C LYS A 61 11.09 -1.69 4.16
N PHE A 62 9.93 -2.29 4.44
CA PHE A 62 9.77 -3.74 4.50
C PHE A 62 10.00 -4.38 3.13
N ALA A 63 9.38 -3.86 2.07
CA ALA A 63 9.56 -4.38 0.71
C ALA A 63 11.03 -4.36 0.27
N THR A 64 11.73 -3.26 0.53
CA THR A 64 13.17 -3.11 0.25
C THR A 64 14.07 -4.03 1.08
N LEU A 65 13.64 -4.44 2.28
CA LEU A 65 14.33 -5.46 3.08
C LEU A 65 14.07 -6.87 2.53
N SER A 66 12.81 -7.16 2.20
CA SER A 66 12.39 -8.45 1.64
C SER A 66 13.05 -8.74 0.30
N GLU A 67 13.17 -7.75 -0.59
CA GLU A 67 13.81 -7.89 -1.89
C GLU A 67 15.30 -8.27 -1.75
N ASP A 68 16.05 -7.53 -0.92
CA ASP A 68 17.45 -7.85 -0.63
C ASP A 68 17.60 -9.22 0.03
N PHE A 69 16.75 -9.52 1.01
CA PHE A 69 16.77 -10.82 1.69
C PHE A 69 16.50 -11.97 0.71
N HIS A 70 15.53 -11.83 -0.18
CA HIS A 70 15.27 -12.81 -1.24
C HIS A 70 16.45 -12.92 -2.21
N SER A 71 17.06 -11.81 -2.60
CA SER A 71 18.26 -11.79 -3.45
C SER A 71 19.41 -12.59 -2.84
N TYR A 72 19.67 -12.41 -1.54
CA TYR A 72 20.75 -13.09 -0.82
C TYR A 72 20.45 -14.56 -0.45
N THR A 73 19.18 -14.98 -0.53
CA THR A 73 18.74 -16.34 -0.15
C THR A 73 18.38 -17.24 -1.33
N THR A 74 17.81 -16.69 -2.40
CA THR A 74 17.11 -17.49 -3.43
C THR A 74 17.76 -17.37 -4.81
N THR A 75 18.35 -16.21 -5.14
CA THR A 75 18.78 -15.90 -6.51
C THR A 75 20.21 -16.39 -6.82
N GLY A 76 20.36 -17.69 -7.09
CA GLY A 76 21.50 -18.25 -7.81
C GLY A 76 22.82 -18.43 -7.04
N SER A 77 23.89 -18.76 -7.78
CA SER A 77 25.20 -19.26 -7.28
C SER A 77 25.93 -18.34 -6.27
N ASN A 78 25.45 -17.11 -6.10
CA ASN A 78 25.98 -16.10 -5.19
C ASN A 78 25.23 -16.05 -3.84
N ALA A 79 24.15 -16.81 -3.65
CA ALA A 79 23.47 -16.88 -2.36
C ALA A 79 24.43 -17.40 -1.27
N THR A 80 24.74 -16.55 -0.30
CA THR A 80 25.66 -16.83 0.80
C THR A 80 24.91 -17.24 2.07
N LEU A 81 23.75 -16.63 2.34
CA LEU A 81 23.01 -16.78 3.59
C LEU A 81 22.53 -18.22 3.86
N PRO A 82 22.00 -18.98 2.88
CA PRO A 82 21.57 -20.36 3.13
C PRO A 82 22.72 -21.30 3.48
N LYS A 83 23.97 -20.92 3.17
CA LYS A 83 25.18 -21.71 3.46
C LYS A 83 25.76 -21.40 4.84
N LEU A 84 25.23 -20.40 5.54
CA LEU A 84 25.69 -19.98 6.86
C LEU A 84 24.91 -20.69 7.96
N MET A 85 25.62 -21.12 8.99
CA MET A 85 25.04 -21.59 10.23
C MET A 85 25.51 -20.70 11.37
N VAL A 86 24.56 -20.09 12.07
CA VAL A 86 24.85 -19.22 13.21
C VAL A 86 24.88 -20.07 14.48
N HIS A 87 26.00 -20.00 15.20
CA HIS A 87 26.12 -20.59 16.53
C HIS A 87 26.77 -19.58 17.49
N PRO A 88 26.50 -19.65 18.81
CA PRO A 88 27.20 -18.84 19.79
C PRO A 88 28.71 -19.10 19.72
N TYR A 89 29.51 -18.03 19.69
CA TYR A 89 30.98 -18.13 19.72
C TYR A 89 31.48 -18.64 21.09
N ILE A 90 30.82 -18.22 22.17
CA ILE A 90 31.11 -18.66 23.53
C ILE A 90 29.99 -19.62 23.95
N PRO A 91 30.32 -20.84 24.41
CA PRO A 91 29.33 -21.75 24.99
C PRO A 91 28.61 -21.09 26.16
N THR A 92 27.30 -21.30 26.26
CA THR A 92 26.50 -20.80 27.38
C THR A 92 26.94 -21.45 28.67
N THR A 93 27.18 -20.63 29.69
CA THR A 93 27.62 -21.09 31.01
C THR A 93 26.47 -21.19 32.01
N THR A 94 25.39 -20.44 31.76
CA THR A 94 24.21 -20.40 32.62
C THR A 94 22.94 -20.82 31.87
N GLU A 95 21.95 -21.30 32.62
CA GLU A 95 20.62 -21.61 32.09
C GLU A 95 19.92 -20.35 31.53
N GLN A 96 20.15 -19.18 32.16
CA GLN A 96 19.60 -17.90 31.68
C GLN A 96 20.15 -17.51 30.30
N GLU A 97 21.46 -17.61 30.09
CA GLU A 97 22.09 -17.37 28.78
C GLU A 97 21.54 -18.33 27.72
N THR A 98 21.36 -19.60 28.10
CA THR A 98 20.79 -20.63 27.23
C THR A 98 19.37 -20.28 26.81
N ASN A 99 18.53 -19.84 27.77
CA ASN A 99 17.16 -19.43 27.51
C ASN A 99 17.10 -18.20 26.58
N ILE A 100 17.91 -17.16 26.82
CA ILE A 100 17.94 -15.96 25.96
C ILE A 100 18.38 -16.32 24.54
N LEU A 101 19.45 -17.09 24.39
CA LEU A 101 19.96 -17.49 23.07
C LEU A 101 18.99 -18.39 22.31
N SER A 102 18.27 -19.27 23.00
CA SER A 102 17.23 -20.10 22.36
C SER A 102 16.11 -19.26 21.75
N VAL A 103 15.78 -18.10 22.35
CA VAL A 103 14.81 -17.15 21.81
C VAL A 103 15.40 -16.36 20.65
N LEU A 104 16.65 -15.88 20.76
CA LEU A 104 17.30 -15.07 19.72
C LEU A 104 17.61 -15.87 18.44
N LEU A 105 17.95 -17.15 18.57
CA LEU A 105 18.26 -18.05 17.45
C LEU A 105 17.04 -18.86 16.99
N ARG A 106 15.85 -18.54 17.50
CA ARG A 106 14.62 -19.24 17.14
C ARG A 106 14.28 -19.04 15.66
N THR A 107 14.13 -20.14 14.94
CA THR A 107 13.63 -20.17 13.56
C THR A 107 12.17 -20.60 13.44
N LYS A 108 11.57 -21.09 14.54
CA LYS A 108 10.17 -21.50 14.57
C LYS A 108 9.26 -20.29 14.37
N LEU A 109 8.34 -20.39 13.40
CA LEU A 109 7.31 -19.40 13.12
C LEU A 109 6.48 -19.04 14.37
N ILE A 110 5.83 -17.89 14.31
CA ILE A 110 4.86 -17.49 15.33
C ILE A 110 3.56 -18.30 15.15
N PRO A 111 2.85 -18.64 16.24
CA PRO A 111 1.68 -19.53 16.17
C PRO A 111 0.58 -19.08 15.20
N ASP A 112 0.37 -17.76 15.08
CA ASP A 112 -0.65 -17.21 14.18
C ASP A 112 -0.31 -17.47 12.70
N ILE A 113 0.97 -17.40 12.33
CA ILE A 113 1.43 -17.73 10.97
C ILE A 113 1.35 -19.25 10.75
N GLU A 114 1.75 -20.06 11.72
CA GLU A 114 1.64 -21.54 11.62
C GLU A 114 0.18 -21.97 11.39
N ARG A 115 -0.77 -21.33 12.08
CA ARG A 115 -2.19 -21.59 11.88
C ARG A 115 -2.65 -21.17 10.48
N LEU A 116 -2.26 -19.98 10.02
CA LEU A 116 -2.62 -19.48 8.70
C LEU A 116 -2.07 -20.38 7.58
N GLU A 117 -0.83 -20.86 7.70
CA GLU A 117 -0.23 -21.81 6.76
C GLU A 117 -0.99 -23.14 6.75
N ALA A 118 -1.34 -23.68 7.92
CA ALA A 118 -2.11 -24.91 8.01
C ALA A 118 -3.52 -24.78 7.42
N GLU A 119 -4.20 -23.65 7.65
CA GLU A 119 -5.51 -23.33 7.05
C GLU A 119 -5.41 -23.22 5.52
N THR A 120 -4.37 -22.55 5.01
CA THR A 120 -4.14 -22.39 3.57
C THR A 120 -3.83 -23.74 2.91
N GLN A 121 -2.97 -24.56 3.52
CA GLN A 121 -2.66 -25.91 3.04
C GLN A 121 -3.90 -26.81 3.04
N ALA A 122 -4.74 -26.72 4.06
CA ALA A 122 -6.00 -27.47 4.12
C ALA A 122 -6.98 -27.04 3.01
N ALA A 123 -7.07 -25.73 2.73
CA ALA A 123 -7.88 -25.20 1.63
C ALA A 123 -7.39 -25.70 0.27
N ILE A 124 -6.08 -25.62 0.00
CA ILE A 124 -5.46 -26.14 -1.23
C ILE A 124 -5.72 -27.64 -1.37
N ALA A 125 -5.53 -28.42 -0.31
CA ALA A 125 -5.76 -29.86 -0.34
C ALA A 125 -7.23 -30.25 -0.57
N GLN A 126 -8.18 -29.41 -0.12
CA GLN A 126 -9.60 -29.60 -0.43
C GLN A 126 -9.89 -29.35 -1.90
N GLU A 127 -9.37 -28.26 -2.47
CA GLU A 127 -9.55 -27.92 -3.88
C GLU A 127 -8.98 -29.01 -4.81
N MET A 128 -7.79 -29.52 -4.47
CA MET A 128 -7.11 -30.60 -5.21
C MET A 128 -7.87 -31.93 -5.21
N LYS A 129 -8.56 -32.25 -4.10
CA LYS A 129 -9.40 -33.47 -4.03
C LYS A 129 -10.59 -33.41 -4.98
N THR A 130 -11.08 -32.21 -5.30
CA THR A 130 -12.20 -32.01 -6.22
C THR A 130 -11.81 -32.27 -7.68
N GLU A 131 -10.56 -31.97 -8.07
CA GLU A 131 -10.06 -32.17 -9.44
C GLU A 131 -9.51 -33.59 -9.68
N SER A 132 -8.96 -34.24 -8.65
CA SER A 132 -8.27 -35.54 -8.75
C SER A 132 -9.17 -36.79 -8.64
N VAL A 133 -10.50 -36.66 -8.52
CA VAL A 133 -11.43 -37.81 -8.39
C VAL A 133 -11.40 -38.76 -9.60
N HIS A 134 -10.79 -38.38 -10.73
CA HIS A 134 -10.76 -39.18 -11.95
C HIS A 134 -9.58 -40.17 -12.13
N GLU A 135 -8.58 -40.20 -11.23
CA GLU A 135 -7.36 -41.02 -11.45
C GLU A 135 -7.05 -41.96 -10.27
N GLN A 136 -7.92 -42.94 -9.99
CA GLN A 136 -7.76 -43.89 -8.87
C GLN A 136 -6.75 -45.04 -9.10
N ARG A 137 -5.78 -44.93 -10.02
CA ARG A 137 -4.86 -46.04 -10.34
C ARG A 137 -3.41 -45.64 -10.67
N LEU A 138 -2.95 -44.48 -10.24
CA LEU A 138 -1.54 -44.09 -10.39
C LEU A 138 -0.77 -44.34 -9.10
N ASP A 139 0.52 -44.64 -9.25
CA ASP A 139 1.49 -44.72 -8.15
C ASP A 139 1.61 -43.35 -7.46
N ASP A 140 1.69 -43.32 -6.12
CA ASP A 140 1.64 -42.08 -5.34
C ASP A 140 2.74 -41.09 -5.76
N GLU A 141 3.91 -41.60 -6.14
CA GLU A 141 5.03 -40.78 -6.60
C GLU A 141 4.79 -40.16 -7.98
N GLN A 142 4.08 -40.87 -8.87
CA GLN A 142 3.69 -40.34 -10.18
C GLN A 142 2.56 -39.31 -10.05
N LEU A 143 1.63 -39.54 -9.13
CA LEU A 143 0.54 -38.61 -8.84
C LEU A 143 1.07 -37.28 -8.31
N ILE A 144 2.06 -37.31 -7.39
CA ILE A 144 2.72 -36.11 -6.87
C ILE A 144 3.45 -35.35 -7.98
N ARG A 145 4.18 -36.05 -8.86
CA ARG A 145 4.89 -35.41 -9.99
C ARG A 145 3.92 -34.75 -10.97
N ASN A 146 2.85 -35.46 -11.35
CA ASN A 146 1.82 -34.92 -12.25
C ASN A 146 1.14 -33.69 -11.64
N GLN A 147 0.82 -33.71 -10.34
CA GLN A 147 0.26 -32.56 -9.63
C GLN A 147 1.25 -31.38 -9.61
N LEU A 148 2.52 -31.63 -9.33
CA LEU A 148 3.55 -30.58 -9.35
C LEU A 148 3.69 -29.94 -10.73
N ASP A 149 3.68 -30.75 -11.80
CA ASP A 149 3.76 -30.27 -13.17
C ASP A 149 2.53 -29.44 -13.55
N GLN A 150 1.32 -29.85 -13.12
CA GLN A 150 0.10 -29.06 -13.29
C GLN A 150 0.20 -27.71 -12.58
N TRP A 151 0.71 -27.68 -11.34
CA TRP A 151 0.91 -26.43 -10.60
C TRP A 151 1.93 -25.52 -11.27
N ASN A 152 3.05 -26.06 -11.73
CA ASN A 152 4.05 -25.29 -12.47
C ASN A 152 3.46 -24.68 -13.74
N GLN A 153 2.64 -25.43 -14.49
CA GLN A 153 1.95 -24.90 -15.67
C GLN A 153 0.92 -23.82 -15.34
N LEU A 154 0.14 -24.00 -14.26
CA LEU A 154 -0.82 -22.99 -13.80
C LEU A 154 -0.11 -21.72 -13.34
N LEU A 155 1.00 -21.87 -12.61
CA LEU A 155 1.84 -20.77 -12.16
C LEU A 155 2.43 -20.01 -13.37
N GLU A 156 3.05 -20.71 -14.32
CA GLU A 156 3.60 -20.10 -15.54
C GLU A 156 2.53 -19.34 -16.34
N ARG A 157 1.33 -19.93 -16.44
CA ARG A 157 0.20 -19.27 -17.10
C ARG A 157 -0.25 -18.01 -16.36
N HIS A 158 -0.36 -18.08 -15.04
CA HIS A 158 -0.71 -16.94 -14.20
C HIS A 158 0.33 -15.82 -14.35
N ASP A 159 1.61 -16.15 -14.24
CA ASP A 159 2.71 -15.19 -14.35
C ASP A 159 2.73 -14.52 -15.72
N ARG A 160 2.49 -15.29 -16.78
CA ARG A 160 2.33 -14.72 -18.13
C ARG A 160 1.16 -13.75 -18.21
N LEU A 161 -0.01 -14.11 -17.68
CA LEU A 161 -1.18 -13.22 -17.66
C LEU A 161 -0.91 -11.94 -16.86
N ALA A 162 -0.20 -12.04 -15.74
CA ALA A 162 0.18 -10.89 -14.93
C ALA A 162 1.16 -9.96 -15.67
N ILE A 163 2.12 -10.53 -16.39
CA ILE A 163 3.05 -9.76 -17.25
C ILE A 163 2.28 -9.07 -18.38
N ASP A 164 1.43 -9.80 -19.10
CA ASP A 164 0.64 -9.26 -20.21
C ASP A 164 -0.29 -8.13 -19.72
N ALA A 165 -0.93 -8.30 -18.56
CA ALA A 165 -1.75 -7.26 -17.94
C ALA A 165 -0.93 -6.02 -17.56
N THR A 166 0.28 -6.21 -17.03
CA THR A 166 1.19 -5.11 -16.67
C THR A 166 1.63 -4.35 -17.91
N GLN A 167 1.97 -5.05 -18.99
CA GLN A 167 2.32 -4.44 -20.27
C GLN A 167 1.14 -3.65 -20.84
N PHE A 168 -0.05 -4.26 -20.88
CA PHE A 168 -1.26 -3.60 -21.34
C PHE A 168 -1.56 -2.31 -20.57
N VAL A 169 -1.48 -2.33 -19.24
CA VAL A 169 -1.68 -1.14 -18.42
C VAL A 169 -0.59 -0.10 -18.66
N THR A 170 0.65 -0.53 -18.88
CA THR A 170 1.78 0.37 -19.17
C THR A 170 1.60 1.06 -20.52
N GLU A 171 1.19 0.32 -21.55
CA GLU A 171 0.86 0.83 -22.89
C GLU A 171 -0.33 1.80 -22.82
N LEU A 172 -1.40 1.41 -22.14
CA LEU A 172 -2.56 2.29 -21.93
C LEU A 172 -2.16 3.58 -21.18
N ALA A 173 -1.31 3.46 -20.16
CA ALA A 173 -0.80 4.58 -19.39
C ALA A 173 0.11 5.48 -20.22
N SER A 174 0.90 4.96 -21.16
CA SER A 174 1.73 5.76 -22.06
C SER A 174 0.89 6.46 -23.12
N ASP A 175 -0.05 5.75 -23.73
CA ASP A 175 -0.86 6.23 -24.85
C ASP A 175 -1.88 7.27 -24.42
N HIS A 176 -2.36 7.17 -23.17
CA HIS A 176 -3.34 8.10 -22.60
C HIS A 176 -2.79 8.94 -21.46
N ARG A 177 -1.47 8.94 -21.22
CA ARG A 177 -0.79 9.83 -20.26
C ARG A 177 -1.26 11.30 -20.34
N PRO A 178 -1.35 11.92 -21.53
CA PRO A 178 -1.83 13.30 -21.62
C PRO A 178 -3.29 13.44 -21.19
N ASN A 179 -4.13 12.43 -21.44
CA ASN A 179 -5.55 12.42 -21.07
C ASN A 179 -5.77 12.25 -19.55
N PHE A 180 -4.88 11.53 -18.85
CA PHE A 180 -4.96 11.42 -17.38
C PHE A 180 -4.59 12.70 -16.63
N LEU A 181 -3.82 13.59 -17.27
CA LEU A 181 -3.40 14.88 -16.70
C LEU A 181 -4.31 16.03 -17.11
N LEU A 182 -5.23 15.80 -18.04
CA LEU A 182 -6.30 16.74 -18.34
C LEU A 182 -7.15 16.87 -17.08
N ARG A 183 -7.14 18.07 -16.47
CA ARG A 183 -8.21 18.45 -15.57
C ARG A 183 -9.47 18.52 -16.42
N TYR A 184 -10.45 17.68 -16.12
CA TYR A 184 -11.81 17.90 -16.58
C TYR A 184 -12.35 19.16 -15.89
N GLU A 185 -11.86 20.32 -16.26
CA GLU A 185 -12.55 21.59 -16.02
C GLU A 185 -13.70 21.60 -17.03
N HIS A 186 -14.94 21.56 -16.53
CA HIS A 186 -16.18 21.64 -17.32
C HIS A 186 -16.48 20.47 -18.28
N GLN A 187 -16.91 19.33 -17.74
CA GLN A 187 -17.84 18.45 -18.50
C GLN A 187 -19.10 18.09 -17.69
N LEU A 188 -19.27 18.68 -16.50
CA LEU A 188 -20.49 18.59 -15.70
C LEU A 188 -21.42 19.80 -15.87
N ASP A 189 -20.94 20.92 -16.42
CA ASP A 189 -21.79 22.11 -16.61
C ASP A 189 -22.26 22.27 -18.07
N GLU A 190 -21.67 21.62 -19.07
CA GLU A 190 -22.17 21.77 -20.46
C GLU A 190 -23.52 21.08 -20.67
N ASP A 191 -23.80 19.96 -19.99
CA ASP A 191 -25.06 19.23 -20.13
C ASP A 191 -26.21 19.80 -19.27
N GLU A 192 -25.92 20.63 -18.24
CA GLU A 192 -26.94 21.34 -17.44
C GLU A 192 -27.13 22.83 -17.84
N GLU A 193 -26.17 23.43 -18.56
CA GLU A 193 -26.24 24.86 -18.91
C GLU A 193 -27.02 25.19 -20.21
N GLU A 194 -27.37 24.20 -21.03
CA GLU A 194 -28.08 24.49 -22.30
C GLU A 194 -29.56 24.88 -22.11
N GLU A 195 -30.20 24.60 -20.97
CA GLU A 195 -31.65 24.77 -20.83
C GLU A 195 -32.14 26.03 -20.07
N SER A 196 -31.27 26.91 -19.54
CA SER A 196 -31.74 28.15 -18.89
C SER A 196 -30.75 29.33 -18.87
N LYS A 197 -30.14 29.67 -20.01
CA LYS A 197 -29.40 30.95 -20.18
C LYS A 197 -30.29 32.15 -20.51
N GLU A 198 -31.52 32.21 -20.01
CA GLU A 198 -32.10 33.53 -19.74
C GLU A 198 -31.40 34.06 -18.49
N ALA A 199 -30.36 34.87 -18.71
CA ALA A 199 -29.56 35.57 -17.71
C ALA A 199 -30.31 35.77 -16.38
N GLU A 200 -30.08 34.88 -15.40
CA GLU A 200 -30.80 34.87 -14.11
C GLU A 200 -30.78 36.22 -13.40
N TRP A 201 -29.70 36.99 -13.62
CA TRP A 201 -29.53 38.34 -13.10
C TRP A 201 -30.55 39.33 -13.67
N GLN A 202 -30.99 39.18 -14.92
CA GLN A 202 -32.05 39.99 -15.53
C GLN A 202 -33.42 39.65 -14.94
N LYS A 203 -33.71 38.36 -14.73
CA LYS A 203 -34.95 37.89 -14.08
C LYS A 203 -35.09 38.43 -12.65
N LEU A 204 -33.97 38.51 -11.94
CA LEU A 204 -33.90 39.03 -10.57
C LEU A 204 -33.79 40.57 -10.51
N GLY A 205 -33.80 41.26 -11.66
CA GLY A 205 -33.82 42.72 -11.74
C GLY A 205 -32.50 43.40 -11.39
N PHE A 206 -31.37 42.71 -11.52
CA PHE A 206 -30.05 43.30 -11.29
C PHE A 206 -29.61 44.17 -12.48
N PRO A 207 -29.01 45.36 -12.26
CA PRO A 207 -28.55 46.26 -13.33
C PRO A 207 -27.39 45.70 -14.16
N THR A 208 -26.49 44.94 -13.52
CA THR A 208 -25.33 44.32 -14.16
C THR A 208 -25.04 42.97 -13.53
N GLU A 209 -24.42 42.09 -14.31
CA GLU A 209 -23.99 40.75 -13.87
C GLU A 209 -23.01 40.81 -12.69
N ASP A 210 -22.13 41.82 -12.66
CA ASP A 210 -21.15 41.99 -11.57
C ASP A 210 -21.80 42.26 -10.21
N ILE A 211 -22.90 43.03 -10.19
CA ILE A 211 -23.65 43.32 -8.96
C ILE A 211 -24.36 42.06 -8.47
N TRP A 212 -24.91 41.26 -9.40
CA TRP A 212 -25.50 39.96 -9.08
C TRP A 212 -24.47 38.97 -8.54
N LYS A 213 -23.28 38.86 -9.15
CA LYS A 213 -22.19 37.99 -8.67
C LYS A 213 -21.77 38.37 -7.25
N ARG A 214 -21.66 39.66 -6.94
CA ARG A 214 -21.37 40.16 -5.58
C ARG A 214 -22.46 39.78 -4.58
N TRP A 215 -23.73 39.93 -4.95
CA TRP A 215 -24.86 39.51 -4.12
C TRP A 215 -24.91 37.98 -3.90
N LYS A 216 -24.62 37.20 -4.94
CA LYS A 216 -24.56 35.72 -4.87
C LYS A 216 -23.46 35.29 -3.90
N LEU A 217 -22.30 35.93 -3.95
CA LEU A 217 -21.18 35.65 -3.06
C LEU A 217 -21.48 36.03 -1.59
N GLU A 218 -22.16 37.16 -1.37
CA GLU A 218 -22.66 37.57 -0.05
C GLU A 218 -23.68 36.55 0.53
N SER A 219 -24.58 36.05 -0.32
CA SER A 219 -25.57 35.05 0.06
C SER A 219 -24.94 33.69 0.37
N MET A 220 -23.94 33.27 -0.41
CA MET A 220 -23.15 32.07 -0.12
C MET A 220 -22.40 32.20 1.21
N MET A 221 -21.75 33.34 1.46
CA MET A 221 -21.05 33.58 2.71
C MET A 221 -22.01 33.57 3.92
N ASN A 222 -23.22 34.11 3.77
CA ASN A 222 -24.27 34.03 4.78
C ASN A 222 -24.80 32.59 4.97
N PHE A 223 -24.89 31.80 3.91
CA PHE A 223 -25.28 30.39 4.00
C PHE A 223 -24.25 29.59 4.81
N TYR A 224 -22.96 29.74 4.51
CA TYR A 224 -21.90 29.04 5.23
C TYR A 224 -21.74 29.49 6.69
N SER A 225 -22.17 30.71 7.03
CA SER A 225 -22.05 31.25 8.39
C SER A 225 -23.32 31.11 9.24
N SER A 226 -24.52 31.18 8.65
CA SER A 226 -25.80 31.18 9.38
C SER A 226 -26.83 30.15 8.88
N GLY A 227 -26.53 29.38 7.83
CA GLY A 227 -27.42 28.38 7.25
C GLY A 227 -28.61 28.96 6.49
N LYS A 228 -28.62 30.27 6.21
CA LYS A 228 -29.71 30.97 5.51
C LYS A 228 -29.32 31.27 4.07
N ASN A 229 -30.18 30.91 3.14
CA ASN A 229 -29.94 31.05 1.69
C ASN A 229 -29.92 32.50 1.18
N GLU A 230 -30.50 33.45 1.93
CA GLU A 230 -30.47 34.87 1.55
C GLU A 230 -30.13 35.76 2.75
N LEU A 231 -29.32 36.78 2.51
CA LEU A 231 -29.10 37.86 3.48
C LEU A 231 -30.28 38.84 3.41
N VAL A 232 -31.22 38.70 4.33
CA VAL A 232 -32.38 39.61 4.46
C VAL A 232 -31.87 41.02 4.77
N GLY A 233 -31.95 41.90 3.76
CA GLY A 233 -31.51 43.29 3.88
C GLY A 233 -30.19 43.64 3.20
N SER A 234 -29.61 42.76 2.38
CA SER A 234 -28.40 43.06 1.58
C SER A 234 -28.50 44.43 0.90
N ASP A 235 -27.52 45.28 1.19
CA ASP A 235 -27.41 46.61 0.58
C ASP A 235 -27.14 46.51 -0.92
N VAL A 236 -26.49 45.42 -1.36
CA VAL A 236 -26.24 45.12 -2.78
C VAL A 236 -27.55 44.86 -3.52
N LYS A 237 -28.46 44.06 -2.94
CA LYS A 237 -29.80 43.81 -3.50
C LYS A 237 -30.64 45.10 -3.52
N LYS A 238 -30.58 45.91 -2.45
CA LYS A 238 -31.33 47.18 -2.38
C LYS A 238 -30.82 48.23 -3.37
N LEU A 239 -29.50 48.36 -3.55
CA LEU A 239 -28.89 49.25 -4.52
C LEU A 239 -29.21 48.83 -5.96
N ALA A 240 -29.27 47.52 -6.22
CA ALA A 240 -29.67 46.95 -7.50
C ALA A 240 -31.15 47.22 -7.83
N THR A 241 -32.06 47.08 -6.87
CA THR A 241 -33.50 47.29 -7.10
C THR A 241 -33.90 48.77 -7.16
N ASN A 242 -33.17 49.67 -6.46
CA ASN A 242 -33.47 51.11 -6.46
C ASN A 242 -32.93 51.86 -7.68
N SER A 243 -32.02 51.26 -8.44
CA SER A 243 -31.44 51.87 -9.65
C SER A 243 -32.24 51.61 -10.93
N ASN A 244 -33.40 50.94 -10.84
CA ASN A 244 -34.37 50.82 -11.92
C ASN A 244 -35.38 51.98 -11.84
N PRO A 245 -35.25 53.07 -12.63
CA PRO A 245 -36.32 54.06 -12.74
C PRO A 245 -37.51 53.39 -13.42
N LYS A 246 -38.65 53.37 -12.73
CA LYS A 246 -39.94 53.01 -13.30
C LYS A 246 -40.12 53.72 -14.65
N LYS A 247 -40.27 52.96 -15.73
CA LYS A 247 -41.00 53.42 -16.93
C LYS A 247 -42.49 53.26 -16.67
#